data_AF-A0A6L5K2J4-F1
#
_entry.id   AF-A0A6L5K2J4-F1
#
_cell.length_a   1.000
_cell.length_b   1.000
_cell.length_c   1.000
_cell.angle_alpha   90.00
_cell.angle_beta   90.00
_cell.angle_gamma   90.00
#
_symmetry.space_group_name_H-M   'P 1'
#
loop_
_entity.id
_entity.type
_entity.pdbx_description
1 polymer ?
#
loop_
_entity_poly.entity_id
_entity_poly.type
_entity_poly.pdbx_seq_one_letter_code
_entity_poly.pdbx_strand_id
1 'polypeptide(L)'
;MIIRLKKVLFIYWIAIFAVLPQFALSKEFPQVASIREQVETVNRITILRLDTLLPRIMRETGFDMWIILTQEDNVDAVFRTMIPMDTWNRRDLILLFYDRGPDKGIERLNVSRMNMRGFHENAWDYRAGKETRWECLARIIRERDPQKIGINESKVIWAADGLSATLKKRLTRAIDEKYVSSN
;
A
#
# COMPACT_ATOMS: atom_id res chain seq x y z
N MET A 1 -35.46 -39.79 -58.09
CA MET A 1 -36.06 -39.35 -56.81
C MET A 1 -35.01 -39.13 -55.70
N ILE A 2 -34.09 -40.08 -55.48
CA ILE A 2 -33.06 -40.06 -54.41
C ILE A 2 -32.09 -38.86 -54.49
N ILE A 3 -31.72 -38.41 -55.69
CA ILE A 3 -30.76 -37.29 -55.88
C ILE A 3 -31.38 -35.94 -55.49
N ARG A 4 -32.69 -35.75 -55.71
CA ARG A 4 -33.42 -34.53 -55.28
C ARG A 4 -33.52 -34.47 -53.76
N LEU A 5 -33.78 -35.60 -53.10
CA LEU A 5 -33.88 -35.68 -51.64
C LEU A 5 -32.54 -35.38 -50.94
N LYS A 6 -31.41 -35.89 -51.49
CA LYS A 6 -30.06 -35.57 -51.00
C LYS A 6 -29.70 -34.09 -51.14
N LYS A 7 -30.12 -33.43 -52.24
CA LYS A 7 -29.90 -31.98 -52.44
C LYS A 7 -30.73 -31.12 -51.47
N VAL A 8 -31.98 -31.49 -51.20
CA VAL A 8 -32.84 -30.77 -50.23
C VAL A 8 -32.32 -30.95 -48.80
N LEU A 9 -31.90 -32.16 -48.43
CA LEU A 9 -31.26 -32.43 -47.13
C LEU A 9 -29.93 -31.68 -46.97
N PHE A 10 -29.11 -31.59 -48.03
CA PHE A 10 -27.85 -30.84 -48.01
C PHE A 10 -28.07 -29.33 -47.85
N ILE A 11 -29.10 -28.76 -48.50
CA ILE A 11 -29.49 -27.34 -48.33
C ILE A 11 -30.02 -27.10 -46.91
N TYR A 12 -30.80 -28.02 -46.34
CA TYR A 12 -31.24 -27.95 -44.95
C TYR A 12 -30.08 -28.02 -43.96
N TRP A 13 -29.07 -28.86 -44.22
CA TRP A 13 -27.84 -28.92 -43.42
C TRP A 13 -27.03 -27.61 -43.49
N ILE A 14 -26.91 -26.98 -44.65
CA ILE A 14 -26.26 -25.66 -44.79
C ILE A 14 -27.05 -24.56 -44.07
N ALA A 15 -28.39 -24.57 -44.15
CA ALA A 15 -29.24 -23.62 -43.45
C ALA A 15 -29.17 -23.79 -41.92
N ILE A 16 -29.05 -25.03 -41.43
CA ILE A 16 -28.86 -25.32 -39.99
C ILE A 16 -27.45 -24.90 -39.53
N PHE A 17 -26.41 -25.10 -40.36
CA PHE A 17 -25.04 -24.68 -40.04
C PHE A 17 -24.85 -23.15 -40.12
N ALA A 18 -25.69 -22.45 -40.89
CA ALA A 18 -25.68 -20.99 -40.97
C ALA A 18 -26.41 -20.29 -39.80
N VAL A 19 -27.20 -21.03 -39.00
CA VAL A 19 -28.10 -20.46 -37.98
C VAL A 19 -27.72 -20.82 -36.53
N LEU A 20 -26.65 -21.59 -36.28
CA LEU A 20 -26.17 -21.84 -34.90
C LEU A 20 -24.63 -21.87 -34.80
N PRO A 21 -23.97 -21.09 -33.93
CA PRO A 21 -24.43 -19.95 -33.14
C PRO A 21 -23.66 -18.66 -33.47
N GLN A 22 -24.36 -17.53 -33.68
CA GLN A 22 -23.76 -16.20 -33.46
C GLN A 22 -23.52 -15.91 -31.96
N PHE A 23 -23.58 -16.92 -31.08
CA PHE A 23 -23.21 -16.83 -29.67
C PHE A 23 -21.70 -17.01 -29.48
N ALA A 24 -20.89 -16.16 -30.12
CA ALA A 24 -19.48 -16.06 -29.80
C ALA A 24 -18.88 -14.76 -30.30
N LEU A 25 -19.46 -13.62 -29.92
CA LEU A 25 -18.71 -12.38 -29.73
C LEU A 25 -19.57 -11.44 -28.89
N SER A 26 -19.61 -11.65 -27.56
CA SER A 26 -19.94 -10.53 -26.68
C SER A 26 -18.85 -9.48 -26.92
N LYS A 27 -19.17 -8.48 -27.74
CA LYS A 27 -18.33 -7.29 -27.96
C LYS A 27 -18.40 -6.36 -26.75
N GLU A 28 -18.55 -6.93 -25.56
CA GLU A 28 -18.48 -6.22 -24.30
C GLU A 28 -17.02 -6.21 -23.92
N PHE A 29 -16.39 -5.05 -24.12
CA PHE A 29 -15.11 -4.78 -23.48
C PHE A 29 -15.29 -4.98 -21.97
N PRO A 30 -14.28 -5.54 -21.27
CA PRO A 30 -14.35 -5.64 -19.82
C PRO A 30 -14.66 -4.26 -19.25
N GLN A 31 -15.76 -4.17 -18.47
CA GLN A 31 -16.12 -2.92 -17.85
C GLN A 31 -15.01 -2.51 -16.89
N VAL A 32 -14.36 -1.38 -17.19
CA VAL A 32 -13.36 -0.80 -16.31
C VAL A 32 -14.10 0.01 -15.26
N ALA A 33 -13.89 -0.34 -13.99
CA ALA A 33 -14.43 0.40 -12.86
C ALA A 33 -14.08 1.90 -12.97
N SER A 34 -15.01 2.77 -12.59
CA SER A 34 -14.75 4.20 -12.47
C SER A 34 -13.64 4.47 -11.44
N ILE A 35 -13.01 5.64 -11.51
CA ILE A 35 -11.94 6.02 -10.56
C ILE A 35 -12.45 5.97 -9.10
N ARG A 36 -13.73 6.29 -8.86
CA ARG A 36 -14.31 6.23 -7.50
C ARG A 36 -14.39 4.78 -7.00
N GLU A 37 -14.89 3.87 -7.83
CA GLU A 37 -14.97 2.43 -7.50
C GLU A 37 -13.58 1.80 -7.34
N GLN A 38 -12.59 2.24 -8.12
CA GLN A 38 -11.19 1.83 -7.96
C GLN A 38 -10.63 2.29 -6.60
N VAL A 39 -10.86 3.56 -6.24
CA VAL A 39 -10.44 4.11 -4.93
C VAL A 39 -11.06 3.32 -3.79
N GLU A 40 -12.38 3.06 -3.83
CA GLU A 40 -13.06 2.25 -2.80
C GLU A 40 -12.47 0.84 -2.70
N THR A 41 -12.24 0.20 -3.84
CA THR A 41 -11.67 -1.16 -3.91
C THR A 41 -10.26 -1.21 -3.34
N VAL A 42 -9.38 -0.31 -3.77
CA VAL A 42 -7.98 -0.25 -3.31
C VAL A 42 -7.93 0.10 -1.84
N ASN A 43 -8.69 1.10 -1.38
CA ASN A 43 -8.73 1.52 0.01
C ASN A 43 -9.18 0.38 0.93
N ARG A 44 -10.21 -0.38 0.55
CA ARG A 44 -10.67 -1.56 1.30
C ARG A 44 -9.59 -2.64 1.40
N ILE A 45 -8.88 -2.91 0.31
CA ILE A 45 -7.78 -3.90 0.29
C ILE A 45 -6.61 -3.42 1.15
N THR A 46 -6.26 -2.13 1.07
CA THR A 46 -5.20 -1.53 1.89
C THR A 46 -5.52 -1.63 3.37
N ILE A 47 -6.74 -1.30 3.80
CA ILE A 47 -7.17 -1.48 5.19
C ILE A 47 -7.03 -2.93 5.63
N LEU A 48 -7.54 -3.89 4.83
CA LEU A 48 -7.44 -5.31 5.14
C LEU A 48 -5.98 -5.74 5.33
N ARG A 49 -5.05 -5.28 4.47
CA ARG A 49 -3.61 -5.56 4.61
C ARG A 49 -3.03 -4.96 5.88
N LEU A 50 -3.36 -3.71 6.19
CA LEU A 50 -2.89 -3.05 7.41
C LEU A 50 -3.42 -3.72 8.68
N ASP A 51 -4.64 -4.28 8.64
CA ASP A 51 -5.26 -4.91 9.81
C ASP A 51 -4.82 -6.36 10.01
N THR A 52 -4.45 -7.08 8.93
CA THR A 52 -4.18 -8.53 9.00
C THR A 52 -2.74 -8.90 8.66
N LEU A 53 -2.17 -8.33 7.61
CA LEU A 53 -0.84 -8.71 7.11
C LEU A 53 0.27 -7.97 7.86
N LEU A 54 0.11 -6.66 8.06
CA LEU A 54 1.11 -5.83 8.72
C LEU A 54 1.46 -6.33 10.14
N PRO A 55 0.50 -6.65 11.04
CA PRO A 55 0.83 -7.16 12.37
C PRO A 55 1.64 -8.45 12.31
N ARG A 56 1.27 -9.36 11.39
CA ARG A 56 1.93 -10.64 11.23
C ARG A 56 3.38 -10.46 10.75
N ILE A 57 3.62 -9.64 9.72
CA ILE A 57 4.96 -9.41 9.19
C ILE A 57 5.87 -8.73 10.22
N MET A 58 5.37 -7.73 10.95
CA MET A 58 6.15 -7.06 12.00
C MET A 58 6.60 -8.05 13.08
N ARG A 59 5.72 -8.95 13.51
CA ARG A 59 6.03 -10.00 14.49
C ARG A 59 6.99 -11.06 13.95
N GLU A 60 6.78 -11.53 12.73
CA GLU A 60 7.66 -12.51 12.07
C GLU A 60 9.10 -11.98 11.91
N THR A 61 9.25 -10.67 11.68
CA THR A 61 10.56 -10.00 11.55
C THR A 61 11.17 -9.57 12.89
N GLY A 62 10.37 -9.62 13.96
CA GLY A 62 10.72 -9.16 15.30
C GLY A 62 10.92 -7.66 15.41
N PHE A 63 10.32 -6.86 14.52
CA PHE A 63 10.35 -5.40 14.60
C PHE A 63 9.25 -4.91 15.53
N ASP A 64 9.63 -4.21 16.60
CA ASP A 64 8.67 -3.53 17.47
C ASP A 64 8.13 -2.27 16.80
N MET A 65 8.97 -1.62 15.98
CA MET A 65 8.61 -0.43 15.24
C MET A 65 9.10 -0.52 13.80
N TRP A 66 8.29 -0.04 12.87
CA TRP A 66 8.69 0.13 11.46
C TRP A 66 8.45 1.56 11.02
N ILE A 67 9.48 2.19 10.44
CA ILE A 67 9.43 3.58 9.98
C ILE A 67 9.60 3.59 8.46
N ILE A 68 8.60 4.13 7.75
CA ILE A 68 8.69 4.43 6.33
C ILE A 68 8.89 5.94 6.18
N LEU A 69 10.06 6.32 5.68
CA LEU A 69 10.47 7.70 5.42
C LEU A 69 10.53 7.94 3.93
N THR A 70 9.86 8.99 3.47
CA THR A 70 9.86 9.29 2.05
C THR A 70 9.65 10.76 1.69
N GLN A 71 9.78 11.10 0.40
CA GLN A 71 9.68 12.46 -0.14
C GLN A 71 8.67 12.54 -1.30
N GLU A 72 8.12 13.75 -1.54
CA GLU A 72 6.99 14.00 -2.46
C GLU A 72 7.15 13.39 -3.85
N ASP A 73 8.34 13.50 -4.41
CA ASP A 73 8.65 13.11 -5.79
C ASP A 73 9.50 11.83 -5.89
N ASN A 74 9.92 11.28 -4.75
CA ASN A 74 10.67 10.03 -4.68
C ASN A 74 10.12 9.17 -3.56
N VAL A 75 8.90 8.68 -3.79
CA VAL A 75 8.22 7.85 -2.81
C VAL A 75 8.85 6.47 -2.72
N ASP A 76 9.00 5.97 -1.50
CA ASP A 76 9.37 4.59 -1.25
C ASP A 76 8.37 3.65 -1.96
N ALA A 77 8.85 2.60 -2.61
CA ALA A 77 8.01 1.71 -3.40
C ALA A 77 6.86 1.09 -2.59
N VAL A 78 7.05 0.84 -1.29
CA VAL A 78 5.98 0.30 -0.45
C VAL A 78 5.01 1.38 0.05
N PHE A 79 5.39 2.67 0.05
CA PHE A 79 4.61 3.75 0.64
C PHE A 79 3.17 3.82 0.11
N ARG A 80 3.00 3.74 -1.22
CA ARG A 80 1.66 3.81 -1.86
C ARG A 80 0.76 2.64 -1.48
N THR A 81 1.31 1.53 -1.03
CA THR A 81 0.55 0.35 -0.57
C THR A 81 0.11 0.45 0.89
N MET A 82 0.54 1.51 1.59
CA MET A 82 0.27 1.74 3.01
C MET A 82 -0.68 2.92 3.25
N ILE A 83 -1.08 3.67 2.23
CA ILE A 83 -1.92 4.87 2.36
C ILE A 83 -3.20 4.77 1.51
N PRO A 84 -4.23 5.61 1.76
CA PRO A 84 -5.37 5.68 0.86
C PRO A 84 -4.95 6.13 -0.54
N MET A 85 -5.55 5.52 -1.58
CA MET A 85 -5.26 5.79 -2.99
C MET A 85 -5.49 7.26 -3.38
N ASP A 86 -6.50 7.88 -2.77
CA ASP A 86 -6.96 9.24 -3.06
C ASP A 86 -6.32 10.30 -2.14
N THR A 87 -5.03 10.10 -1.82
CA THR A 87 -4.23 11.04 -1.02
C THR A 87 -3.11 11.67 -1.86
N TRP A 88 -2.95 12.99 -1.75
CA TRP A 88 -1.90 13.73 -2.46
C TRP A 88 -0.61 13.81 -1.62
N ASN A 89 0.52 13.43 -2.22
CA ASN A 89 1.83 13.44 -1.56
C ASN A 89 2.30 14.85 -1.20
N ARG A 90 3.07 14.97 -0.13
CA ARG A 90 3.70 16.24 0.32
C ARG A 90 5.20 16.01 0.55
N ARG A 91 5.99 17.08 0.56
CA ARG A 91 7.47 17.09 0.54
C ARG A 91 8.20 15.98 1.31
N ASP A 92 7.76 15.67 2.52
CA ASP A 92 8.46 14.73 3.41
C ASP A 92 7.42 14.04 4.30
N LEU A 93 7.38 12.71 4.24
CA LEU A 93 6.32 11.86 4.77
C LEU A 93 6.94 10.80 5.67
N ILE A 94 6.31 10.59 6.82
CA ILE A 94 6.76 9.62 7.81
C ILE A 94 5.55 8.83 8.27
N LEU A 95 5.55 7.54 7.95
CA LEU A 95 4.65 6.58 8.58
C LEU A 95 5.42 5.82 9.63
N LEU A 96 4.80 5.64 10.79
CA LEU A 96 5.36 4.88 11.89
C LEU A 96 4.34 3.84 12.33
N PHE A 97 4.80 2.60 12.40
CA PHE A 97 4.03 1.46 12.85
C PHE A 97 4.66 0.95 14.13
N TYR A 98 3.87 0.76 15.19
CA TYR A 98 4.36 0.22 16.46
C TYR A 98 3.49 -0.94 16.91
N ASP A 99 4.09 -2.10 17.17
CA ASP A 99 3.37 -3.26 17.67
C ASP A 99 3.13 -3.12 19.18
N ARG A 100 1.85 -2.97 19.55
CA ARG A 100 1.43 -2.86 20.95
C ARG A 100 1.12 -4.22 21.56
N GLY A 101 1.49 -5.29 20.88
CA GLY A 101 1.27 -6.68 21.28
C GLY A 101 0.01 -7.29 20.67
N PRO A 102 -0.20 -8.61 20.87
CA PRO A 102 -1.26 -9.39 20.24
C PRO A 102 -2.66 -8.79 20.37
N ASP A 103 -3.00 -8.28 21.56
CA ASP A 103 -4.35 -7.81 21.88
C ASP A 103 -4.64 -6.38 21.40
N LYS A 104 -3.60 -5.53 21.30
CA LYS A 104 -3.72 -4.10 20.96
C LYS A 104 -3.41 -3.79 19.50
N GLY A 105 -2.85 -4.77 18.77
CA GLY A 105 -2.50 -4.66 17.37
C GLY A 105 -1.44 -3.58 17.10
N ILE A 106 -1.38 -3.14 15.84
CA ILE A 106 -0.41 -2.14 15.38
C ILE A 106 -0.99 -0.72 15.53
N GLU A 107 -0.27 0.13 16.26
CA GLU A 107 -0.45 1.58 16.22
C GLU A 107 0.07 2.10 14.88
N ARG A 108 -0.76 2.84 14.14
CA ARG A 108 -0.48 3.36 12.80
C ARG A 108 -0.45 4.88 12.87
N LEU A 109 0.73 5.49 12.78
CA LEU A 109 0.92 6.91 12.97
C LEU A 109 1.39 7.60 11.69
N ASN A 110 0.79 8.75 11.42
CA ASN A 110 1.21 9.68 10.39
C ASN A 110 1.86 10.90 11.04
N VAL A 111 3.15 11.08 10.78
CA VAL A 111 3.94 12.22 11.24
C VAL A 111 4.20 13.12 10.02
N SER A 112 3.11 13.56 9.37
CA SER A 112 3.16 14.42 8.18
C SER A 112 1.95 15.35 8.12
N ARG A 113 1.90 16.21 7.09
CA ARG A 113 0.77 17.13 6.87
C ARG A 113 -0.38 16.52 6.06
N MET A 114 -0.29 15.23 5.72
CA MET A 114 -1.31 14.55 4.91
C MET A 114 -2.50 14.12 5.76
N ASN A 115 -3.69 14.15 5.17
CA ASN A 115 -4.86 13.53 5.77
C ASN A 115 -4.95 12.08 5.31
N MET A 116 -4.69 11.14 6.22
CA MET A 116 -4.72 9.70 5.94
C MET A 116 -6.12 9.08 6.03
N ARG A 117 -7.19 9.89 6.17
CA ARG A 117 -8.59 9.44 6.15
C ARG A 117 -8.90 8.29 7.12
N GLY A 118 -8.24 8.29 8.27
CA GLY A 118 -8.42 7.28 9.33
C GLY A 118 -7.58 6.00 9.17
N PHE A 119 -6.75 5.88 8.13
CA PHE A 119 -5.85 4.73 7.96
C PHE A 119 -4.70 4.78 8.98
N HIS A 120 -4.31 6.00 9.35
CA HIS A 120 -3.27 6.32 10.31
C HIS A 120 -3.75 7.47 11.18
N GLU A 121 -3.43 7.43 12.46
CA GLU A 121 -3.65 8.53 13.39
C GLU A 121 -2.63 9.66 13.12
N ASN A 122 -3.10 10.90 13.07
CA ASN A 122 -2.21 12.05 12.89
C ASN A 122 -1.50 12.36 14.21
N ALA A 123 -0.22 12.04 14.30
CA ALA A 123 0.56 12.21 15.53
C ALA A 123 1.25 13.58 15.64
N TRP A 124 1.34 14.34 14.55
CA TRP A 124 1.99 15.65 14.50
C TRP A 124 1.03 16.77 14.13
N ASP A 125 0.80 17.70 15.06
CA ASP A 125 0.10 18.95 14.78
C ASP A 125 1.08 20.04 14.32
N TYR A 126 1.27 20.10 13.00
CA TYR A 126 2.12 21.11 12.38
C TYR A 126 1.60 22.55 12.55
N ARG A 127 0.31 22.75 12.87
CA ARG A 127 -0.30 24.08 13.02
C ARG A 127 -0.08 24.65 14.41
N ALA A 128 -0.01 23.79 15.43
CA ALA A 128 0.30 24.21 16.79
C ALA A 128 1.72 24.78 16.94
N GLY A 129 2.66 24.41 16.07
CA GLY A 129 4.02 24.94 16.05
C GLY A 129 4.86 24.59 17.29
N LYS A 130 4.45 23.60 18.07
CA LYS A 130 5.10 23.19 19.34
C LYS A 130 6.38 22.37 19.14
N GLU A 131 6.44 21.61 18.05
CA GLU A 131 7.57 20.76 17.71
C GLU A 131 7.70 20.65 16.19
N THR A 132 8.93 20.53 15.72
CA THR A 132 9.23 20.10 14.36
C THR A 132 8.81 18.64 14.16
N ARG A 133 8.67 18.24 12.91
CA ARG A 133 8.34 16.85 12.57
C ARG A 133 9.36 15.84 13.13
N TRP A 134 10.64 16.20 13.13
CA TRP A 134 11.71 15.34 13.59
C TRP A 134 11.73 15.22 15.13
N GLU A 135 11.42 16.31 15.84
CA GLU A 135 11.22 16.27 17.29
C GLU A 135 10.00 15.41 17.66
N CYS A 136 8.89 15.53 16.89
CA CYS A 136 7.72 14.67 17.04
C CYS A 136 8.08 13.19 16.87
N LEU A 137 8.81 12.85 15.80
CA LEU A 137 9.30 11.49 15.57
C LEU A 137 10.15 10.99 16.74
N ALA A 138 11.12 11.77 17.18
CA ALA A 138 12.02 11.40 18.28
C ALA A 138 11.25 11.19 19.59
N ARG A 139 10.30 12.07 19.88
CA ARG A 139 9.40 11.96 21.04
C ARG A 139 8.58 10.67 20.97
N ILE A 140 7.96 10.39 19.81
CA ILE A 140 7.17 9.17 19.62
C ILE A 140 8.01 7.93 19.89
N ILE A 141 9.21 7.86 19.31
CA ILE A 141 10.12 6.72 19.51
C ILE A 141 10.47 6.58 21.00
N ARG A 142 10.78 7.68 21.69
CA ARG A 142 11.12 7.65 23.12
C ARG A 142 9.96 7.21 24.01
N GLU A 143 8.74 7.64 23.71
CA GLU A 143 7.54 7.25 24.45
C GLU A 143 7.21 5.75 24.31
N ARG A 144 7.52 5.15 23.15
CA ARG A 144 7.24 3.72 22.87
C ARG A 144 8.40 2.79 23.23
N ASP A 145 9.62 3.32 23.33
CA ASP A 145 10.86 2.62 23.68
C ASP A 145 11.07 1.27 22.95
N PRO A 146 10.99 1.25 21.60
CA PRO A 146 11.13 0.00 20.84
C PRO A 146 12.54 -0.59 20.97
N GLN A 147 12.65 -1.92 21.07
CA GLN A 147 13.95 -2.60 21.10
C GLN A 147 14.51 -2.75 19.68
N LYS A 148 13.66 -2.94 18.67
CA LYS A 148 14.07 -3.10 17.27
C LYS A 148 13.23 -2.24 16.33
N ILE A 149 13.90 -1.31 15.64
CA ILE A 149 13.31 -0.43 14.62
C ILE A 149 13.71 -0.91 13.22
N GLY A 150 12.71 -1.23 12.38
CA GLY A 150 12.89 -1.48 10.95
C GLY A 150 12.87 -0.18 10.14
N ILE A 151 13.73 -0.12 9.12
CA ILE A 151 13.77 0.93 8.09
C ILE A 151 13.96 0.29 6.70
N ASN A 152 13.56 0.98 5.64
CA ASN A 152 13.62 0.45 4.27
C ASN A 152 15.00 0.66 3.62
N GLU A 153 15.98 -0.12 4.05
CA GLU A 153 17.31 -0.22 3.45
C GLU A 153 17.60 -1.69 3.11
N SER A 154 18.02 -1.97 1.87
CA SER A 154 18.25 -3.35 1.45
C SER A 154 19.35 -3.47 0.40
N LYS A 155 20.24 -4.45 0.59
CA LYS A 155 21.30 -4.79 -0.38
C LYS A 155 20.82 -5.75 -1.48
N VAL A 156 19.63 -6.36 -1.31
CA VAL A 156 19.18 -7.49 -2.15
C VAL A 156 17.74 -7.35 -2.65
N ILE A 157 16.89 -6.59 -1.96
CA ILE A 157 15.50 -6.34 -2.37
C ILE A 157 15.39 -4.86 -2.71
N TRP A 158 15.59 -4.50 -3.98
CA TRP A 158 15.56 -3.10 -4.43
C TRP A 158 14.22 -2.39 -4.15
N ALA A 159 13.11 -3.14 -4.15
CA ALA A 159 11.80 -2.62 -3.78
C ALA A 159 11.67 -2.26 -2.28
N ALA A 160 12.61 -2.69 -1.44
CA ALA A 160 12.69 -2.40 -0.01
C ALA A 160 13.89 -1.49 0.33
N ASP A 161 14.50 -0.84 -0.67
CA ASP A 161 15.64 0.08 -0.53
C ASP A 161 15.24 1.54 -0.85
N GLY A 162 14.06 1.95 -0.37
CA GLY A 162 13.51 3.27 -0.67
C GLY A 162 14.01 4.40 0.24
N LEU A 163 14.76 4.09 1.31
CA LEU A 163 15.30 5.10 2.23
C LEU A 163 16.50 5.82 1.62
N SER A 164 16.30 7.05 1.18
CA SER A 164 17.40 7.87 0.67
C SER A 164 18.45 8.17 1.75
N ALA A 165 19.72 8.28 1.33
CA ALA A 165 20.83 8.59 2.23
C ALA A 165 20.62 9.89 3.03
N THR A 166 19.96 10.89 2.44
CA THR A 166 19.61 12.14 3.12
C THR A 166 18.59 11.92 4.23
N LEU A 167 17.54 11.12 3.98
CA LEU A 167 16.54 10.79 5.00
C LEU A 167 17.15 9.94 6.11
N LYS A 168 18.01 8.97 5.79
CA LYS A 168 18.74 8.18 6.79
C LYS A 168 19.57 9.08 7.71
N LYS A 169 20.36 10.00 7.16
CA LYS A 169 21.14 10.98 7.95
C LYS A 169 20.29 11.89 8.82
N ARG A 170 19.09 12.26 8.36
CA ARG A 170 18.16 13.07 9.15
C ARG A 170 17.54 12.25 10.29
N LEU A 171 17.14 11.01 10.01
CA LEU A 171 16.61 10.09 11.02
C LEU A 171 17.64 9.88 12.14
N THR A 172 18.87 9.50 11.81
CA THR A 172 19.90 9.20 12.82
C THR A 172 20.30 10.40 13.66
N ARG A 173 20.19 11.63 13.13
CA ARG A 173 20.42 12.87 13.89
C ARG A 173 19.24 13.25 14.79
N ALA A 174 18.03 12.81 14.45
CA ALA A 174 16.83 13.19 15.17
C ALA A 174 16.57 12.29 16.39
N ILE A 175 16.98 11.03 16.33
CA ILE A 175 16.67 10.02 17.35
C ILE A 175 17.84 9.80 18.32
N ASP A 176 17.54 9.31 19.51
CA ASP A 176 18.54 9.03 20.55
C ASP A 176 19.54 7.96 20.06
N GLU A 177 20.83 8.11 20.41
CA GLU A 177 21.93 7.25 19.91
C GLU A 177 21.72 5.76 20.20
N LYS A 178 21.01 5.41 21.27
CA LYS A 178 20.72 4.01 21.64
C LYS A 178 19.96 3.24 20.55
N TYR A 179 19.25 3.94 19.66
CA TYR A 179 18.51 3.33 18.55
C TYR A 179 19.35 3.23 17.26
N VAL A 180 20.53 3.85 17.22
CA VAL A 180 21.40 3.87 16.05
C VAL A 180 22.43 2.77 16.21
N SER A 181 22.26 1.67 15.48
CA SER A 181 23.28 0.62 15.46
C SER A 181 24.51 1.07 14.69
N SER A 182 25.70 0.89 15.27
CA SER A 182 26.99 1.01 14.60
C SER A 182 27.19 -0.18 13.64
N ASN A 183 26.44 -0.23 12.55
CA ASN A 183 26.66 -1.19 11.46
C ASN A 183 27.77 -0.73 10.53
#